data_AF-A0AAV7DA00-F1
#
_entry.id   AF-A0AAV7DA00-F1
#
_cell.length_a   1.000
_cell.length_b   1.000
_cell.length_c   1.000
_cell.angle_alpha   90.00
_cell.angle_beta   90.00
_cell.angle_gamma   90.00
#
_symmetry.space_group_name_H-M   'P 1'
#
loop_
_entity.id
_entity.type
_entity.pdbx_description
1 polymer ?
#
loop_
_entity_poly.entity_id
_entity_poly.type
_entity_poly.pdbx_seq_one_letter_code
_entity_poly.pdbx_strand_id
1 'polypeptide(L)'
;MQAIHYMTSESCSLLLTIMLRSELEQLQFKVVQERERYQHSSQSTTAVSAVPVFSINDKFTLNKDDASYSLILEVQMAIDNVLIQSDVPVDLLDVDKNSAVVSFSGCDSEPNGNFLLATYRCQANTTRLELKIRSIEGQYGMLQAYVTPRIQPKTCQVRQYQIKPLSLHQRSHVFDQNRPMNILSLTGQFSFAEIHSWMVFCLPEVPEKPPVGEDVVFYFQNTFLNTQLECSYRKGEGVFKSDNISTISILKDVLSKEATKRKINLNISYDISEESVGHTLKMIHPKLEYQLLLAKKVHLIDALKELQVHEGNTDFLIPEYRCILEEAEKLQEEYKKQPAHLERLYGMITDLFIDKFKFKGTNVKSKVPLLLEILDNYDQNALMTFFDTQ
;
A
#
# COMPACT_ATOMS: atom_id res chain seq x y z
N MET A 1 9.71 -24.38 63.45
CA MET A 1 10.23 -23.65 62.27
C MET A 1 10.46 -24.69 61.19
N GLN A 2 9.98 -24.43 59.96
CA GLN A 2 10.05 -25.29 58.74
C GLN A 2 8.88 -26.27 58.51
N ALA A 3 7.78 -25.75 57.98
CA ALA A 3 6.78 -26.54 57.24
C ALA A 3 6.10 -25.70 56.12
N ILE A 4 6.86 -24.82 55.45
CA ILE A 4 6.29 -23.88 54.44
C ILE A 4 7.03 -23.86 53.10
N HIS A 5 8.14 -24.57 52.93
CA HIS A 5 8.81 -24.64 51.62
C HIS A 5 8.51 -25.96 50.93
N TYR A 6 8.09 -25.88 49.66
CA TYR A 6 7.65 -26.94 48.73
C TYR A 6 6.13 -27.12 48.56
N MET A 7 5.40 -26.03 48.29
CA MET A 7 4.33 -26.14 47.28
C MET A 7 5.00 -26.31 45.91
N THR A 8 4.86 -27.48 45.31
CA THR A 8 5.35 -27.76 43.95
C THR A 8 4.58 -26.89 42.95
N SER A 9 5.24 -26.49 41.86
CA SER A 9 4.66 -25.66 40.79
C SER A 9 3.31 -26.18 40.27
N GLU A 10 3.11 -27.50 40.28
CA GLU A 10 1.84 -28.15 39.91
C GLU A 10 0.70 -27.89 40.89
N SER A 11 0.96 -27.90 42.21
CA SER A 11 -0.08 -27.64 43.21
C SER A 11 -0.58 -26.19 43.15
N CYS A 12 0.31 -25.24 42.89
CA CYS A 12 -0.07 -23.83 42.65
C CYS A 12 -0.90 -23.66 41.36
N SER A 13 -0.53 -24.36 40.27
CA SER A 13 -1.28 -24.33 38.99
C SER A 13 -2.69 -24.89 39.13
N LEU A 14 -2.84 -25.99 39.88
CA LEU A 14 -4.13 -26.61 40.13
C LEU A 14 -5.05 -25.68 40.94
N LEU A 15 -4.50 -25.03 41.97
CA LEU A 15 -5.24 -24.11 42.85
C LEU A 15 -5.67 -22.84 42.08
N LEU A 16 -4.79 -22.30 41.23
CA LEU A 16 -5.13 -21.20 40.32
C LEU A 16 -6.27 -21.57 39.36
N THR A 17 -6.22 -22.77 38.78
CA THR A 17 -7.25 -23.26 37.85
C THR A 17 -8.62 -23.36 38.54
N ILE A 18 -8.66 -23.83 39.78
CA ILE A 18 -9.89 -23.94 40.56
C ILE A 18 -10.46 -22.54 40.88
N MET A 19 -9.60 -21.59 41.30
CA MET A 19 -10.04 -20.21 41.53
C MET A 19 -10.60 -19.56 40.27
N LEU A 20 -9.89 -19.68 39.13
CA LEU A 20 -10.33 -19.14 37.85
C LEU A 20 -11.66 -19.75 37.39
N ARG A 21 -11.89 -21.04 37.61
CA ARG A 21 -13.17 -21.69 37.30
C ARG A 21 -14.31 -21.11 38.13
N SER A 22 -14.10 -20.96 39.45
CA SER A 22 -15.13 -20.40 40.33
C SER A 22 -15.45 -18.94 39.96
N GLU A 23 -14.43 -18.14 39.69
CA GLU A 23 -14.61 -16.75 39.25
C GLU A 23 -15.35 -16.68 37.90
N LEU A 24 -14.98 -17.55 36.95
CA LEU A 24 -15.62 -17.63 35.64
C LEU A 24 -17.10 -18.03 35.73
N GLU A 25 -17.45 -19.00 36.59
CA GLU A 25 -18.85 -19.39 36.82
C GLU A 25 -19.67 -18.24 37.41
N GLN A 26 -19.12 -17.54 38.41
CA GLN A 26 -19.78 -16.38 39.03
C GLN A 26 -20.01 -15.25 38.03
N LEU A 27 -18.98 -14.92 37.24
CA LEU A 27 -19.06 -13.88 36.21
C LEU A 27 -20.02 -14.28 35.09
N GLN A 28 -20.02 -15.54 34.65
CA GLN A 28 -20.94 -16.03 33.64
C GLN A 28 -22.40 -15.89 34.09
N PHE A 29 -22.71 -16.32 35.31
CA PHE A 29 -24.06 -16.20 35.85
C PHE A 29 -24.53 -14.74 35.90
N LYS A 30 -23.66 -13.84 36.37
CA LYS A 30 -23.95 -12.39 36.43
C LYS A 30 -24.17 -11.80 35.03
N VAL A 31 -23.33 -12.15 34.06
CA VAL A 31 -23.45 -11.67 32.67
C VAL A 31 -24.74 -12.16 32.02
N VAL A 32 -25.16 -13.41 32.27
CA VAL A 32 -26.43 -13.93 31.74
C VAL A 32 -27.62 -13.16 32.31
N GLN A 33 -27.66 -12.93 33.62
CA GLN A 33 -28.74 -12.14 34.25
C GLN A 33 -28.81 -10.71 33.68
N GLU A 34 -27.67 -10.02 33.54
CA GLU A 34 -27.67 -8.66 32.99
C GLU A 34 -28.03 -8.63 31.50
N ARG A 35 -27.71 -9.69 30.73
CA ARG A 35 -28.15 -9.82 29.33
C ARG A 35 -29.66 -9.97 29.21
N GLU A 36 -30.29 -10.77 30.06
CA GLU A 36 -31.75 -10.91 30.09
C GLU A 36 -32.41 -9.58 30.46
N ARG A 37 -31.91 -8.88 31.49
CA ARG A 37 -32.38 -7.54 31.85
C ARG A 37 -32.24 -6.55 30.70
N TYR A 38 -31.10 -6.54 30.02
CA TYR A 38 -30.87 -5.69 28.84
C TYR A 38 -31.88 -6.01 27.74
N GLN A 39 -32.11 -7.30 27.44
CA GLN A 39 -33.08 -7.72 26.42
C GLN A 39 -34.51 -7.26 26.77
N HIS A 40 -34.93 -7.37 28.02
CA HIS A 40 -36.22 -6.84 28.47
C HIS A 40 -36.30 -5.32 28.33
N SER A 41 -35.25 -4.59 28.71
CA SER A 41 -35.21 -3.13 28.61
C SER A 41 -35.21 -2.62 27.16
N SER A 42 -34.63 -3.39 26.22
CA SER A 42 -34.56 -3.04 24.80
C SER A 42 -35.93 -3.02 24.10
N GLN A 43 -36.96 -3.61 24.70
CA GLN A 43 -38.34 -3.58 24.20
C GLN A 43 -39.09 -2.28 24.56
N SER A 44 -38.52 -1.46 25.46
CA SER A 44 -39.10 -0.16 25.82
C SER A 44 -38.86 0.88 24.74
N THR A 45 -39.89 1.65 24.40
CA THR A 45 -39.82 2.74 23.40
C THR A 45 -39.05 3.97 23.87
N THR A 46 -38.76 4.07 25.17
CA THR A 46 -38.05 5.21 25.79
C THR A 46 -36.58 4.92 26.08
N ALA A 47 -36.14 3.65 25.96
CA ALA A 47 -34.78 3.26 26.28
C ALA A 47 -33.84 3.41 25.07
N VAL A 48 -32.61 3.86 25.32
CA VAL A 48 -31.56 3.99 24.31
C VAL A 48 -30.41 3.04 24.66
N SER A 49 -30.03 2.19 23.71
CA SER A 49 -28.91 1.27 23.85
C SER A 49 -27.57 2.01 23.84
N ALA A 50 -26.79 1.85 24.92
CA ALA A 50 -25.43 2.34 24.97
C ALA A 50 -24.48 1.43 24.17
N VAL A 51 -23.59 2.04 23.39
CA VAL A 51 -22.59 1.35 22.57
C VAL A 51 -21.28 1.25 23.37
N PRO A 52 -20.74 0.05 23.65
CA PRO A 52 -19.45 -0.08 24.30
C PRO A 52 -18.34 0.55 23.43
N VAL A 53 -17.56 1.42 24.03
CA VAL A 53 -16.42 2.07 23.39
C VAL A 53 -15.16 1.26 23.68
N PHE A 54 -14.40 0.95 22.65
CA PHE A 54 -13.07 0.36 22.75
C PHE A 54 -12.05 1.23 22.01
N SER A 55 -10.77 1.06 22.33
CA SER A 55 -9.68 1.72 21.62
C SER A 55 -9.10 0.79 20.55
N ILE A 56 -8.83 1.35 19.38
CA ILE A 56 -8.06 0.71 18.33
C ILE A 56 -6.74 1.48 18.26
N ASN A 57 -5.64 0.77 18.43
CA ASN A 57 -4.31 1.28 18.12
C ASN A 57 -3.99 0.90 16.67
N ASP A 58 -4.01 1.88 15.80
CA ASP A 58 -3.79 1.72 14.37
C ASP A 58 -2.49 2.36 13.91
N LYS A 59 -1.81 1.69 12.98
CA LYS A 59 -0.61 2.20 12.32
C LYS A 59 -0.70 1.92 10.83
N PHE A 60 -0.64 2.99 10.03
CA PHE A 60 -0.65 2.93 8.57
C PHE A 60 0.65 3.54 8.04
N THR A 61 1.60 2.69 7.64
CA THR A 61 2.95 3.14 7.24
C THR A 61 3.38 2.54 5.91
N LEU A 62 4.03 3.34 5.08
CA LEU A 62 4.62 2.89 3.82
C LEU A 62 5.95 2.17 4.09
N ASN A 63 6.09 0.95 3.57
CA ASN A 63 7.35 0.21 3.59
C ASN A 63 8.19 0.54 2.36
N LYS A 64 9.46 0.84 2.59
CA LYS A 64 10.41 1.20 1.52
C LYS A 64 10.82 0.00 0.67
N ASP A 65 10.93 -1.19 1.28
CA ASP A 65 11.53 -2.35 0.62
C ASP A 65 10.60 -3.00 -0.43
N ASP A 66 9.29 -3.03 -0.17
CA ASP A 66 8.30 -3.67 -1.04
C ASP A 66 7.31 -2.70 -1.70
N ALA A 67 7.48 -1.39 -1.46
CA ALA A 67 6.61 -0.32 -1.95
C ALA A 67 5.12 -0.64 -1.74
N SER A 68 4.79 -1.08 -0.52
CA SER A 68 3.44 -1.37 -0.03
C SER A 68 3.19 -0.73 1.34
N TYR A 69 1.94 -0.43 1.65
CA TYR A 69 1.53 0.04 2.96
C TYR A 69 1.30 -1.14 3.90
N SER A 70 1.80 -1.04 5.13
CA SER A 70 1.44 -1.93 6.22
C SER A 70 0.40 -1.24 7.10
N LEU A 71 -0.80 -1.82 7.14
CA LEU A 71 -1.86 -1.47 8.06
C LEU A 71 -1.85 -2.46 9.23
N ILE A 72 -1.56 -1.97 10.42
CA ILE A 72 -1.59 -2.73 11.67
C ILE A 72 -2.76 -2.22 12.49
N LEU A 73 -3.63 -3.13 12.91
CA LEU A 73 -4.79 -2.87 13.76
C LEU A 73 -4.66 -3.68 15.05
N GLU A 74 -4.66 -2.99 16.19
CA GLU A 74 -4.55 -3.61 17.51
C GLU A 74 -5.72 -3.21 18.40
N VAL A 75 -6.32 -4.20 19.04
CA VAL A 75 -7.43 -4.03 19.98
C VAL A 75 -7.14 -4.84 21.25
N GLN A 76 -7.56 -4.31 22.40
CA GLN A 76 -7.37 -4.99 23.70
C GLN A 76 -8.08 -6.34 23.79
N MET A 77 -9.11 -6.54 22.97
CA MET A 77 -9.97 -7.71 22.95
C MET A 77 -9.76 -8.48 21.65
N ALA A 78 -10.03 -9.78 21.65
CA ALA A 78 -9.90 -10.59 20.45
C ALA A 78 -10.78 -10.03 19.32
N ILE A 79 -10.20 -9.88 18.14
CA ILE A 79 -10.89 -9.42 16.95
C ILE A 79 -11.77 -10.56 16.43
N ASP A 80 -13.00 -10.26 16.04
CA ASP A 80 -13.90 -11.21 15.40
C ASP A 80 -13.71 -11.17 13.88
N ASN A 81 -13.90 -9.98 13.32
CA ASN A 81 -13.68 -9.72 11.92
C ASN A 81 -13.23 -8.27 11.69
N VAL A 82 -12.52 -8.07 10.58
CA VAL A 82 -12.20 -6.75 10.03
C VAL A 82 -12.68 -6.70 8.59
N LEU A 83 -13.54 -5.74 8.26
CA LEU A 83 -13.93 -5.46 6.89
C LEU A 83 -13.09 -4.29 6.36
N ILE A 84 -12.47 -4.50 5.22
CA ILE A 84 -11.71 -3.51 4.47
C ILE A 84 -12.55 -3.10 3.26
N GLN A 85 -12.84 -1.80 3.16
CA GLN A 85 -13.52 -1.19 2.03
C GLN A 85 -12.59 -0.13 1.43
N SER A 86 -12.51 -0.06 0.11
CA SER A 86 -11.72 0.95 -0.61
C SER A 86 -12.53 1.56 -1.74
N ASP A 87 -12.44 2.88 -1.89
CA ASP A 87 -12.92 3.63 -3.06
C ASP A 87 -11.84 3.82 -4.14
N VAL A 88 -10.65 3.25 -3.93
CA VAL A 88 -9.52 3.19 -4.86
C VAL A 88 -9.17 1.73 -5.14
N PRO A 89 -8.78 1.34 -6.36
CA PRO A 89 -8.22 0.01 -6.59
C PRO A 89 -6.91 -0.15 -5.83
N VAL A 90 -6.88 -1.18 -4.99
CA VAL A 90 -5.73 -1.56 -4.18
C VAL A 90 -5.66 -3.07 -4.10
N ASP A 91 -4.43 -3.61 -4.06
CA ASP A 91 -4.22 -5.04 -3.88
C ASP A 91 -3.94 -5.33 -2.41
N LEU A 92 -4.62 -6.34 -1.87
CA LEU A 92 -4.31 -6.89 -0.56
C LEU A 92 -3.32 -8.04 -0.73
N LEU A 93 -2.15 -7.93 -0.11
CA LEU A 93 -1.10 -8.94 -0.16
C LEU A 93 -1.20 -9.85 1.06
N ASP A 94 -0.98 -11.15 0.83
CA ASP A 94 -0.91 -12.12 1.91
C ASP A 94 0.29 -11.87 2.81
N VAL A 95 0.08 -12.05 4.11
CA VAL A 95 1.10 -11.92 5.16
C VAL A 95 1.19 -13.26 5.87
N ASP A 96 2.34 -13.93 5.82
CA ASP A 96 2.50 -15.29 6.37
C ASP A 96 2.18 -15.39 7.87
N LYS A 97 2.35 -14.29 8.61
CA LYS A 97 2.02 -14.20 10.04
C LYS A 97 0.53 -14.03 10.33
N ASN A 98 -0.28 -13.75 9.31
CA ASN A 98 -1.71 -13.52 9.45
C ASN A 98 -2.47 -14.85 9.37
N SER A 99 -3.09 -15.26 10.47
CA SER A 99 -3.92 -16.47 10.53
C SER A 99 -5.38 -16.21 10.20
N ALA A 100 -5.75 -15.00 9.76
CA ALA A 100 -7.12 -14.67 9.41
C ALA A 100 -7.47 -15.25 8.03
N VAL A 101 -8.70 -15.71 7.90
CA VAL A 101 -9.24 -16.13 6.60
C VAL A 101 -9.78 -14.91 5.89
N VAL A 102 -9.33 -14.71 4.65
CA VAL A 102 -9.76 -13.60 3.79
C VAL A 102 -10.87 -14.06 2.87
N SER A 103 -11.92 -13.25 2.76
CA SER A 103 -12.97 -13.42 1.74
C SER A 103 -13.15 -12.12 0.98
N PHE A 104 -12.90 -12.17 -0.33
CA PHE A 104 -13.19 -11.06 -1.24
C PHE A 104 -14.65 -11.12 -1.68
N SER A 105 -15.37 -10.02 -1.50
CA SER A 105 -16.74 -9.88 -1.96
C SER A 105 -16.74 -9.28 -3.37
N GLY A 106 -17.65 -9.74 -4.22
CA GLY A 106 -17.87 -9.11 -5.53
C GLY A 106 -18.17 -7.63 -5.35
N CYS A 107 -17.45 -6.78 -6.07
CA CYS A 107 -17.60 -5.33 -6.03
C CYS A 107 -18.25 -4.86 -7.34
N ASP A 108 -19.39 -4.20 -7.24
CA ASP A 108 -19.96 -3.46 -8.35
C ASP A 108 -19.43 -2.02 -8.28
N SER A 109 -18.47 -1.70 -9.16
CA SER A 109 -17.83 -0.38 -9.20
C SER A 109 -18.84 0.75 -9.43
N GLU A 110 -19.99 0.44 -10.05
CA GLU A 110 -21.17 1.29 -10.12
C GLU A 110 -22.39 0.49 -9.64
N PRO A 111 -23.20 0.96 -8.66
CA PRO A 111 -23.39 2.33 -8.16
C PRO A 111 -22.67 2.67 -6.83
N ASN A 112 -21.97 1.72 -6.22
CA ASN A 112 -21.51 1.85 -4.82
C ASN A 112 -20.15 2.55 -4.66
N GLY A 113 -19.39 2.72 -5.74
CA GLY A 113 -18.05 3.34 -5.71
C GLY A 113 -17.00 2.52 -4.95
N ASN A 114 -17.30 1.25 -4.62
CA ASN A 114 -16.36 0.35 -3.95
C ASN A 114 -15.53 -0.39 -5.00
N PHE A 115 -14.22 -0.20 -4.96
CA PHE A 115 -13.26 -0.95 -5.78
C PHE A 115 -12.78 -2.23 -5.07
N LEU A 116 -12.83 -2.27 -3.75
CA LEU A 116 -12.44 -3.42 -2.95
C LEU A 116 -13.34 -3.59 -1.73
N LEU A 117 -13.78 -4.83 -1.51
CA LEU A 117 -14.43 -5.28 -0.29
C LEU A 117 -13.82 -6.62 0.13
N ALA A 118 -13.07 -6.61 1.23
CA ALA A 118 -12.45 -7.81 1.79
C ALA A 118 -12.81 -7.95 3.25
N THR A 119 -13.18 -9.15 3.68
CA THR A 119 -13.45 -9.45 5.08
C THR A 119 -12.40 -10.42 5.60
N TYR A 120 -11.70 -10.02 6.65
CA TYR A 120 -10.74 -10.83 7.39
C TYR A 120 -11.43 -11.39 8.63
N ARG A 121 -11.64 -12.71 8.66
CA ARG A 121 -12.19 -13.40 9.83
C ARG A 121 -11.05 -13.96 10.68
N CYS A 122 -10.93 -13.44 11.89
CA CYS A 122 -9.92 -13.87 12.84
C CYS A 122 -10.38 -15.15 13.55
N GLN A 123 -9.71 -16.28 13.32
CA GLN A 123 -10.10 -17.57 13.90
C GLN A 123 -9.65 -17.73 15.37
N ALA A 124 -8.42 -17.33 15.69
CA ALA A 124 -7.86 -17.39 17.04
C ALA A 124 -8.20 -16.14 17.89
N ASN A 125 -7.75 -16.13 19.16
CA ASN A 125 -7.81 -14.95 20.03
C ASN A 125 -6.78 -13.89 19.60
N THR A 126 -6.85 -13.44 18.35
CA THR A 126 -5.93 -12.44 17.78
C THR A 126 -6.37 -11.05 18.21
N THR A 127 -5.47 -10.33 18.87
CA THR A 127 -5.65 -8.93 19.27
C THR A 127 -5.02 -7.97 18.27
N ARG A 128 -4.14 -8.48 17.40
CA ARG A 128 -3.38 -7.73 16.39
C ARG A 128 -3.61 -8.35 15.02
N LEU A 129 -3.94 -7.51 14.04
CA LEU A 129 -4.05 -7.88 12.63
C LEU A 129 -3.11 -7.00 11.80
N GLU A 130 -2.30 -7.61 10.95
CA GLU A 130 -1.38 -6.92 10.04
C GLU A 130 -1.77 -7.24 8.60
N LEU A 131 -1.94 -6.20 7.80
CA LEU A 131 -2.39 -6.25 6.41
C LEU A 131 -1.39 -5.49 5.55
N LYS A 132 -1.03 -6.05 4.40
CA LYS A 132 -0.25 -5.34 3.38
C LYS A 132 -1.15 -4.89 2.25
N ILE A 133 -1.09 -3.60 1.93
CA ILE A 133 -1.93 -2.94 0.93
C ILE A 133 -1.01 -2.32 -0.11
N ARG A 134 -1.20 -2.67 -1.37
CA ARG A 134 -0.48 -2.08 -2.49
C ARG A 134 -1.38 -1.05 -3.16
N SER A 135 -0.89 0.19 -3.24
CA SER A 135 -1.56 1.27 -3.98
C SER A 135 -0.96 1.46 -5.37
N ILE A 136 -1.76 2.08 -6.23
CA ILE A 136 -1.34 2.53 -7.57
C ILE A 136 -1.15 4.05 -7.50
N GLU A 137 -0.01 4.53 -7.99
CA GLU A 137 0.30 5.96 -8.01
C GLU A 137 -0.64 6.71 -8.96
N GLY A 138 -1.07 7.91 -8.57
CA GLY A 138 -2.07 8.69 -9.32
C GLY A 138 -3.52 8.38 -8.95
N GLN A 139 -3.80 7.23 -8.31
CA GLN A 139 -5.13 6.89 -7.81
C GLN A 139 -5.21 7.15 -6.31
N TYR A 140 -6.21 7.91 -5.87
CA TYR A 140 -6.30 8.43 -4.51
C TYR A 140 -7.74 8.45 -3.99
N GLY A 141 -7.88 8.32 -2.67
CA GLY A 141 -9.17 8.13 -2.02
C GLY A 141 -9.04 7.65 -0.57
N MET A 142 -10.08 7.03 -0.07
CA MET A 142 -10.24 6.55 1.29
C MET A 142 -10.29 5.01 1.37
N LEU A 143 -9.46 4.48 2.26
CA LEU A 143 -9.51 3.11 2.72
C LEU A 143 -10.16 3.07 4.10
N GLN A 144 -11.24 2.31 4.25
CA GLN A 144 -11.97 2.17 5.50
C GLN A 144 -11.77 0.78 6.09
N ALA A 145 -11.43 0.72 7.38
CA ALA A 145 -11.34 -0.51 8.15
C ALA A 145 -12.40 -0.54 9.24
N TYR A 146 -13.32 -1.48 9.14
CA TYR A 146 -14.42 -1.72 10.07
C TYR A 146 -14.01 -2.85 11.01
N VAL A 147 -13.67 -2.52 12.26
CA VAL A 147 -13.14 -3.48 13.22
C VAL A 147 -14.23 -3.90 14.20
N THR A 148 -14.52 -5.20 14.25
CA THR A 148 -15.50 -5.78 15.17
C THR A 148 -14.80 -6.70 16.16
N PRO A 149 -14.72 -6.36 17.46
CA PRO A 149 -14.17 -7.23 18.48
C PRO A 149 -15.18 -8.29 18.97
N ARG A 150 -14.67 -9.30 19.68
CA ARG A 150 -15.46 -10.36 20.34
C ARG A 150 -15.99 -9.89 21.69
N ILE A 151 -16.94 -8.94 21.64
CA ILE A 151 -17.55 -8.32 22.82
C ILE A 151 -19.08 -8.43 22.72
N GLN A 152 -19.77 -8.33 23.85
CA GLN A 152 -21.23 -8.29 23.92
C GLN A 152 -21.66 -7.02 24.67
N PRO A 153 -22.49 -6.13 24.09
CA PRO A 153 -23.07 -6.20 22.75
C PRO A 153 -22.04 -6.01 21.63
N LYS A 154 -22.27 -6.62 20.47
CA LYS A 154 -21.38 -6.48 19.30
C LYS A 154 -21.42 -5.05 18.77
N THR A 155 -20.25 -4.49 18.53
CA THR A 155 -20.08 -3.14 17.99
C THR A 155 -18.98 -3.14 16.94
N CYS A 156 -19.09 -2.21 15.99
CA CYS A 156 -18.06 -1.97 15.00
C CYS A 156 -17.56 -0.53 15.12
N GLN A 157 -16.26 -0.33 15.03
CA GLN A 157 -15.66 0.99 14.87
C GLN A 157 -14.98 1.08 13.51
N VAL A 158 -15.22 2.19 12.82
CA VAL A 158 -14.59 2.49 11.53
C VAL A 158 -13.33 3.33 11.73
N ARG A 159 -12.27 2.98 11.01
CA ARG A 159 -11.05 3.76 10.85
C ARG A 159 -10.88 4.12 9.40
N GLN A 160 -10.50 5.37 9.13
CA GLN A 160 -10.36 5.89 7.77
C GLN A 160 -8.90 6.25 7.53
N TYR A 161 -8.33 5.72 6.46
CA TYR A 161 -6.97 5.98 6.02
C TYR A 161 -7.00 6.57 4.63
N GLN A 162 -6.21 7.61 4.40
CA GLN A 162 -6.18 8.28 3.12
C GLN A 162 -5.05 7.73 2.26
N ILE A 163 -5.39 7.21 1.07
CA ILE A 163 -4.42 6.90 0.02
C ILE A 163 -4.16 8.18 -0.76
N LYS A 164 -2.93 8.68 -0.67
CA LYS A 164 -2.51 9.94 -1.28
C LYS A 164 -2.26 9.76 -2.79
N PRO A 165 -2.42 10.80 -3.62
CA PRO A 165 -2.09 10.74 -5.05
C PRO A 165 -0.67 10.26 -5.33
N LEU A 166 0.31 10.78 -4.59
CA LEU A 166 1.70 10.36 -4.65
C LEU A 166 2.03 9.41 -3.49
N SER A 167 1.20 8.37 -3.32
CA SER A 167 1.26 7.43 -2.19
C SER A 167 2.60 6.68 -2.07
N LEU A 168 3.37 6.56 -3.14
CA LEU A 168 4.65 5.84 -3.13
C LEU A 168 5.86 6.72 -2.78
N HIS A 169 5.65 8.00 -2.48
CA HIS A 169 6.71 8.94 -2.12
C HIS A 169 6.94 8.98 -0.62
N GLN A 170 8.22 8.94 -0.22
CA GLN A 170 8.65 9.09 1.17
C GLN A 170 9.55 10.32 1.29
N ARG A 171 9.48 11.02 2.44
CA ARG A 171 10.31 12.20 2.67
C ARG A 171 11.79 11.81 2.75
N SER A 172 12.63 12.57 2.06
CA SER A 172 14.08 12.40 2.02
C SER A 172 14.78 13.70 2.40
N HIS A 173 16.05 13.59 2.77
CA HIS A 173 16.96 14.74 2.97
C HIS A 173 18.01 14.86 1.86
N VAL A 174 18.08 13.88 0.96
CA VAL A 174 19.05 13.81 -0.12
C VAL A 174 18.33 14.08 -1.44
N PHE A 175 18.85 15.03 -2.20
CA PHE A 175 18.35 15.42 -3.52
C PHE A 175 19.54 15.59 -4.47
N ASP A 176 19.48 14.92 -5.62
CA ASP A 176 20.54 14.94 -6.62
C ASP A 176 20.15 15.90 -7.76
N GLN A 177 20.80 17.07 -7.77
CA GLN A 177 20.51 18.12 -8.75
C GLN A 177 21.01 17.79 -10.17
N ASN A 178 21.83 16.74 -10.34
CA ASN A 178 22.40 16.40 -11.65
C ASN A 178 21.46 15.54 -12.51
N ARG A 179 20.33 15.09 -11.97
CA ARG A 179 19.35 14.32 -12.74
C ARG A 179 18.56 15.21 -13.69
N PRO A 180 18.08 14.67 -14.82
CA PRO A 180 17.22 15.42 -15.75
C PRO A 180 15.87 15.72 -15.09
N MET A 181 15.69 16.95 -14.61
CA MET A 181 14.47 17.36 -13.91
C MET A 181 13.43 17.92 -14.87
N ASN A 182 12.19 17.47 -14.71
CA ASN A 182 10.99 18.10 -15.23
C ASN A 182 10.48 19.10 -14.20
N ILE A 183 10.14 20.30 -14.63
CA ILE A 183 9.71 21.40 -13.76
C ILE A 183 8.25 21.73 -14.02
N LEU A 184 7.45 21.79 -12.96
CA LEU A 184 6.09 22.29 -12.97
C LEU A 184 6.02 23.53 -12.07
N SER A 185 5.67 24.67 -12.66
CA SER A 185 5.50 25.93 -11.94
C SER A 185 4.02 26.32 -11.93
N LEU A 186 3.51 26.61 -10.74
CA LEU A 186 2.16 27.10 -10.52
C LEU A 186 2.24 28.50 -9.96
N THR A 187 1.52 29.43 -10.57
CA THR A 187 1.37 30.81 -10.07
C THR A 187 -0.12 31.15 -9.98
N GLY A 188 -0.51 31.89 -8.96
CA GLY A 188 -1.92 32.22 -8.76
C GLY A 188 -2.22 32.96 -7.47
N GLN A 189 -3.50 33.24 -7.23
CA GLN A 189 -3.98 33.94 -6.04
C GLN A 189 -4.34 32.96 -4.92
N PHE A 190 -3.36 32.18 -4.45
CA PHE A 190 -3.51 31.30 -3.29
C PHE A 190 -2.61 31.73 -2.14
N SER A 191 -3.10 31.53 -0.93
CA SER A 191 -2.36 31.71 0.32
C SER A 191 -1.37 30.57 0.54
N PHE A 192 -0.37 30.81 1.39
CA PHE A 192 0.57 29.78 1.80
C PHE A 192 -0.11 28.57 2.45
N ALA A 193 -1.15 28.81 3.26
CA ALA A 193 -1.92 27.73 3.90
C ALA A 193 -2.69 26.87 2.88
N GLU A 194 -3.18 27.46 1.79
CA GLU A 194 -3.90 26.73 0.74
C GLU A 194 -2.98 25.79 -0.03
N ILE A 195 -1.86 26.29 -0.56
CA ILE A 195 -0.89 25.42 -1.25
C ILE A 195 -0.33 24.35 -0.32
N HIS A 196 -0.08 24.69 0.95
CA HIS A 196 0.33 23.70 1.94
C HIS A 196 -0.72 22.62 2.16
N SER A 197 -2.02 22.98 2.26
CA SER A 197 -3.11 22.00 2.37
C SER A 197 -3.21 21.08 1.15
N TRP A 198 -2.91 21.60 -0.05
CA TRP A 198 -2.82 20.79 -1.26
C TRP A 198 -1.64 19.82 -1.20
N MET A 199 -0.48 20.25 -0.67
CA MET A 199 0.67 19.35 -0.47
C MET A 199 0.39 18.25 0.55
N VAL A 200 -0.25 18.58 1.68
CA VAL A 200 -0.70 17.59 2.68
C VAL A 200 -1.70 16.59 2.08
N PHE A 201 -2.51 17.03 1.12
CA PHE A 201 -3.41 16.15 0.38
C PHE A 201 -2.67 15.26 -0.64
N CYS A 202 -1.67 15.80 -1.36
CA CYS A 202 -0.95 15.11 -2.42
C CYS A 202 0.09 14.11 -1.92
N LEU A 203 0.80 14.43 -0.85
CA LEU A 203 2.03 13.76 -0.44
C LEU A 203 1.93 13.14 0.96
N PRO A 204 2.53 11.97 1.18
CA PRO A 204 2.74 11.42 2.51
C PRO A 204 3.72 12.27 3.34
N GLU A 205 3.69 12.10 4.67
CA GLU A 205 4.72 12.64 5.60
C GLU A 205 4.92 14.17 5.60
N VAL A 206 3.94 14.92 5.06
CA VAL A 206 3.86 16.38 5.21
C VAL A 206 3.11 16.70 6.52
N PRO A 207 3.64 17.54 7.41
CA PRO A 207 2.94 17.94 8.62
C PRO A 207 1.65 18.68 8.26
N GLU A 208 0.55 18.41 8.98
CA GLU A 208 -0.74 19.06 8.72
C GLU A 208 -0.74 20.56 9.03
N LYS A 209 0.09 20.96 10.01
CA LYS A 209 0.27 22.37 10.36
C LYS A 209 1.28 23.02 9.40
N PRO A 210 0.92 24.16 8.77
CA PRO A 210 1.86 24.93 7.97
C PRO A 210 3.12 25.28 8.77
N PRO A 211 4.32 25.04 8.22
CA PRO A 211 5.57 25.45 8.84
C PRO A 211 5.62 26.96 9.07
N VAL A 212 6.38 27.38 10.07
CA VAL A 212 6.62 28.80 10.36
C VAL A 212 7.58 29.35 9.31
N GLY A 213 7.07 30.18 8.40
CA GLY A 213 7.84 30.76 7.30
C GLY A 213 6.92 31.24 6.17
N GLU A 214 7.49 31.93 5.18
CA GLU A 214 6.77 32.34 3.96
C GLU A 214 7.01 31.37 2.78
N ASP A 215 8.05 30.54 2.88
CA ASP A 215 8.49 29.56 1.90
C ASP A 215 8.89 28.23 2.57
N VAL A 216 8.69 27.13 1.87
CA VAL A 216 9.06 25.78 2.32
C VAL A 216 9.58 24.97 1.16
N VAL A 217 10.61 24.16 1.44
CA VAL A 217 11.11 23.14 0.52
C VAL A 217 11.06 21.76 1.19
N PHE A 218 10.47 20.79 0.48
CA PHE A 218 10.48 19.39 0.85
C PHE A 218 11.07 18.54 -0.27
N TYR A 219 11.82 17.52 0.11
CA TYR A 219 12.36 16.53 -0.81
C TYR A 219 11.70 15.17 -0.55
N PHE A 220 11.36 14.48 -1.62
CA PHE A 220 10.76 13.17 -1.60
C PHE A 220 11.49 12.24 -2.54
N GLN A 221 11.43 10.95 -2.22
CA GLN A 221 11.93 9.87 -3.07
C GLN A 221 10.82 8.84 -3.25
N ASN A 222 10.59 8.44 -4.49
CA ASN A 222 9.70 7.35 -4.83
C ASN A 222 10.33 6.04 -4.36
N THR A 223 9.59 5.28 -3.55
CA THR A 223 10.04 4.02 -2.96
C THR A 223 10.19 2.88 -3.99
N PHE A 224 9.50 2.95 -5.13
CA PHE A 224 9.54 1.89 -6.13
C PHE A 224 10.62 2.09 -7.20
N LEU A 225 10.69 3.29 -7.80
CA LEU A 225 11.63 3.63 -8.89
C LEU A 225 12.88 4.38 -8.43
N ASN A 226 12.92 4.88 -7.18
CA ASN A 226 13.99 5.76 -6.68
C ASN A 226 14.13 7.11 -7.41
N THR A 227 13.07 7.53 -8.10
CA THR A 227 12.92 8.88 -8.65
C THR A 227 12.74 9.90 -7.53
N GLN A 228 13.11 11.15 -7.76
CA GLN A 228 13.10 12.22 -6.76
C GLN A 228 12.07 13.29 -7.12
N LEU A 229 11.57 13.95 -6.07
CA LEU A 229 10.65 15.08 -6.19
C LEU A 229 11.06 16.17 -5.19
N GLU A 230 11.37 17.35 -5.70
CA GLU A 230 11.51 18.58 -4.92
C GLU A 230 10.21 19.37 -5.02
N CYS A 231 9.65 19.74 -3.86
CA CYS A 231 8.50 20.61 -3.75
C CYS A 231 8.93 21.90 -3.05
N SER A 232 9.06 22.99 -3.79
CA SER A 232 9.35 24.32 -3.26
C SER A 232 8.13 25.21 -3.46
N TYR A 233 7.59 25.80 -2.40
CA TYR A 233 6.41 26.65 -2.53
C TYR A 233 6.37 27.77 -1.51
N ARG A 234 5.73 28.87 -1.92
CA ARG A 234 5.49 30.09 -1.14
C ARG A 234 4.10 30.64 -1.45
N LYS A 235 3.74 31.76 -0.83
CA LYS A 235 2.48 32.44 -1.15
C LYS A 235 2.41 32.82 -2.65
N GLY A 236 1.40 32.30 -3.35
CA GLY A 236 1.12 32.60 -4.75
C GLY A 236 2.02 31.91 -5.79
N GLU A 237 3.00 31.09 -5.37
CA GLU A 237 3.91 30.38 -6.26
C GLU A 237 4.30 28.99 -5.71
N GLY A 238 4.33 27.99 -6.58
CA GLY A 238 4.87 26.66 -6.28
C GLY A 238 5.66 26.12 -7.45
N VAL A 239 6.85 25.57 -7.18
CA VAL A 239 7.76 24.95 -8.14
C VAL A 239 8.01 23.51 -7.71
N PHE A 240 7.70 22.58 -8.60
CA PHE A 240 7.84 21.15 -8.39
C PHE A 240 8.81 20.60 -9.42
N LYS A 241 9.88 19.96 -8.96
CA LYS A 241 10.90 19.37 -9.84
C LYS A 241 10.97 17.87 -9.62
N SER A 242 10.87 17.08 -10.69
CA SER A 242 11.01 15.63 -10.59
C SER A 242 11.71 15.05 -11.81
N ASP A 243 12.54 14.05 -11.59
CA ASP A 243 13.14 13.23 -12.65
C ASP A 243 12.12 12.28 -13.30
N ASN A 244 10.87 12.21 -12.79
CA ASN A 244 9.77 11.43 -13.37
C ASN A 244 8.63 12.34 -13.87
N ILE A 245 8.33 12.23 -15.17
CA ILE A 245 7.25 13.00 -15.81
C ILE A 245 5.84 12.61 -15.33
N SER A 246 5.62 11.35 -14.96
CA SER A 246 4.32 10.91 -14.44
C SER A 246 4.00 11.55 -13.10
N THR A 247 5.01 11.72 -12.23
CA THR A 247 4.85 12.46 -10.96
C THR A 247 4.38 13.90 -11.22
N ILE A 248 4.94 14.56 -12.24
CA ILE A 248 4.54 15.91 -12.65
C ILE A 248 3.12 15.92 -13.26
N SER A 249 2.76 14.92 -14.06
CA SER A 249 1.40 14.77 -14.61
C SER A 249 0.36 14.64 -13.50
N ILE A 250 0.63 13.78 -12.51
CA ILE A 250 -0.25 13.57 -11.35
C ILE A 250 -0.40 14.86 -10.55
N LEU A 251 0.71 15.54 -10.23
CA LEU A 251 0.66 16.81 -9.50
C LEU A 251 -0.15 17.87 -10.26
N LYS A 252 0.09 18.03 -11.56
CA LYS A 252 -0.66 18.97 -12.39
C LYS A 252 -2.16 18.70 -12.31
N ASP A 253 -2.58 17.45 -12.50
CA ASP A 253 -4.00 17.09 -12.51
C ASP A 253 -4.66 17.30 -11.13
N VAL A 254 -4.00 16.86 -10.06
CA VAL A 254 -4.55 16.97 -8.70
C VAL A 254 -4.60 18.42 -8.22
N LEU A 255 -3.53 19.20 -8.42
CA LEU A 255 -3.49 20.60 -8.02
C LEU A 255 -4.51 21.44 -8.80
N SER A 256 -4.68 21.16 -10.09
CA SER A 256 -5.73 21.79 -10.90
C SER A 256 -7.13 21.48 -10.35
N LYS A 257 -7.39 20.24 -9.94
CA LYS A 257 -8.67 19.84 -9.32
C LYS A 257 -8.88 20.54 -7.98
N GLU A 258 -7.88 20.58 -7.11
CA GLU A 258 -7.98 21.23 -5.79
C GLU A 258 -8.19 22.75 -5.90
N ALA A 259 -7.52 23.40 -6.85
CA ALA A 259 -7.74 24.81 -7.12
C ALA A 259 -9.14 25.08 -7.67
N THR A 260 -9.63 24.23 -8.58
CA THR A 260 -10.99 24.35 -9.13
C THR A 260 -12.05 24.18 -8.05
N LYS A 261 -11.87 23.23 -7.11
CA LYS A 261 -12.77 23.05 -5.95
C LYS A 261 -12.87 24.32 -5.09
N ARG A 262 -11.78 25.07 -4.96
CA ARG A 262 -11.71 26.33 -4.22
C ARG A 262 -11.97 27.58 -5.07
N LYS A 263 -12.26 27.42 -6.37
CA LYS A 263 -12.45 28.52 -7.34
C LYS A 263 -11.24 29.45 -7.45
N ILE A 264 -10.03 28.89 -7.33
CA ILE A 264 -8.78 29.63 -7.50
C ILE A 264 -8.29 29.44 -8.93
N ASN A 265 -8.06 30.55 -9.62
CA ASN A 265 -7.47 30.53 -10.95
C ASN A 265 -5.96 30.35 -10.83
N LEU A 266 -5.46 29.24 -11.37
CA LEU A 266 -4.03 28.93 -11.45
C LEU A 266 -3.53 29.11 -12.87
N ASN A 267 -2.34 29.68 -12.98
CA ASN A 267 -1.53 29.62 -14.19
C ASN A 267 -0.46 28.54 -14.00
N ILE A 268 -0.46 27.55 -14.89
CA ILE A 268 0.40 26.36 -14.81
C ILE A 268 1.31 26.36 -16.02
N SER A 269 2.61 26.45 -15.79
CA SER A 269 3.65 26.29 -16.80
C SER A 269 4.50 25.06 -16.47
N TYR A 270 5.00 24.37 -17.48
CA TYR A 270 5.85 23.20 -17.33
C TYR A 270 7.02 23.26 -18.30
N ASP A 271 8.15 22.71 -17.88
CA ASP A 271 9.37 22.53 -18.65
C ASP A 271 9.79 21.07 -18.53
N ILE A 272 9.77 20.34 -19.64
CA ILE A 272 9.98 18.89 -19.68
C ILE A 272 11.33 18.62 -20.32
N SER A 273 12.19 17.92 -19.60
CA SER A 273 13.47 17.46 -20.12
C SER A 273 13.26 16.22 -21.00
N GLU A 274 13.67 16.28 -22.27
CA GLU A 274 13.60 15.13 -23.20
C GLU A 274 14.45 13.94 -22.70
N GLU A 275 15.50 14.19 -21.92
CA GLU A 275 16.36 13.16 -21.35
C GLU A 275 15.73 12.43 -20.16
N SER A 276 14.73 13.04 -19.50
CA SER A 276 14.12 12.49 -18.28
C SER A 276 13.44 11.15 -18.52
N VAL A 277 12.75 10.98 -19.65
CA VAL A 277 12.08 9.73 -20.00
C VAL A 277 13.10 8.63 -20.27
N GLY A 278 14.20 8.95 -20.96
CA GLY A 278 15.28 7.98 -21.17
C GLY A 278 15.96 7.60 -19.85
N HIS A 279 16.08 8.53 -18.91
CA HIS A 279 16.59 8.26 -17.57
C HIS A 279 15.66 7.32 -16.79
N THR A 280 14.35 7.57 -16.75
CA THR A 280 13.40 6.70 -16.04
C THR A 280 13.30 5.31 -16.65
N LEU A 281 13.30 5.19 -17.98
CA LEU A 281 13.32 3.89 -18.66
C LEU A 281 14.59 3.09 -18.32
N LYS A 282 15.76 3.74 -18.22
CA LYS A 282 17.00 3.12 -17.75
C LYS A 282 16.92 2.67 -16.29
N MET A 283 16.18 3.36 -15.43
CA MET A 283 15.96 2.92 -14.04
C MET A 283 14.97 1.75 -13.93
N ILE A 284 13.98 1.67 -14.83
CA ILE A 284 13.01 0.57 -14.91
C ILE A 284 13.65 -0.70 -15.48
N HIS A 285 14.57 -0.57 -16.43
CA HIS A 285 15.17 -1.69 -17.17
C HIS A 285 15.73 -2.83 -16.29
N PRO A 286 16.60 -2.59 -15.29
CA PRO A 286 17.11 -3.68 -14.44
C PRO A 286 16.03 -4.44 -13.69
N LYS A 287 14.94 -3.75 -13.30
CA LYS A 287 13.81 -4.38 -12.60
C LYS A 287 13.04 -5.29 -13.54
N LEU A 288 12.76 -4.86 -14.77
CA LEU A 288 12.10 -5.69 -15.78
C LEU A 288 12.95 -6.91 -16.16
N GLU A 289 14.23 -6.68 -16.46
CA GLU A 289 15.16 -7.73 -16.85
C GLU A 289 15.23 -8.83 -15.77
N TYR A 290 15.31 -8.43 -14.49
CA TYR A 290 15.27 -9.36 -13.37
C TYR A 290 13.99 -10.20 -13.36
N GLN A 291 12.82 -9.58 -13.51
CA GLN A 291 11.53 -10.30 -13.49
C GLN A 291 11.37 -11.26 -14.69
N LEU A 292 11.87 -10.89 -15.87
CA LEU A 292 11.87 -11.74 -17.06
C LEU A 292 12.86 -12.91 -16.93
N LEU A 293 14.04 -12.66 -16.37
CA LEU A 293 15.03 -13.70 -16.09
C LEU A 293 14.54 -14.68 -15.02
N LEU A 294 13.86 -14.19 -13.98
CA LEU A 294 13.24 -15.02 -12.93
C LEU A 294 12.26 -16.03 -13.53
N ALA A 295 11.39 -15.60 -14.44
CA ALA A 295 10.46 -16.50 -15.13
C ALA A 295 11.17 -17.60 -15.92
N LYS A 296 12.23 -17.23 -16.67
CA LYS A 296 13.04 -18.19 -17.43
C LYS A 296 13.73 -19.21 -16.52
N LYS A 297 14.32 -18.76 -15.41
CA LYS A 297 14.98 -19.64 -14.43
C LYS A 297 13.98 -20.63 -13.83
N VAL A 298 12.81 -20.15 -13.41
CA VAL A 298 11.78 -20.99 -12.78
C VAL A 298 11.24 -22.05 -13.74
N HIS A 299 11.07 -21.70 -15.02
CA HIS A 299 10.66 -22.65 -16.05
C HIS A 299 11.63 -23.83 -16.21
N LEU A 300 12.92 -23.62 -15.91
CA LEU A 300 13.95 -24.67 -15.99
C LEU A 300 14.03 -25.53 -14.72
N ILE A 301 13.52 -25.06 -13.57
CA ILE A 301 13.69 -25.74 -12.28
C ILE A 301 13.15 -27.17 -12.31
N ASP A 302 11.95 -27.37 -12.85
CA ASP A 302 11.31 -28.69 -12.82
C ASP A 302 12.09 -29.71 -13.68
N ALA A 303 12.49 -29.30 -14.89
CA ALA A 303 13.32 -30.13 -15.76
C ALA A 303 14.70 -30.45 -15.14
N LEU A 304 15.32 -29.47 -14.48
CA LEU A 304 16.60 -29.66 -13.80
C LEU A 304 16.48 -30.58 -12.57
N LYS A 305 15.37 -30.49 -11.82
CA LYS A 305 15.08 -31.39 -10.70
C LYS A 305 14.84 -32.82 -11.17
N GLU A 306 14.12 -33.01 -12.27
CA GLU A 306 13.94 -34.34 -12.88
C GLU A 306 15.29 -34.95 -13.27
N LEU A 307 16.14 -34.19 -13.97
CA LEU A 307 17.49 -34.60 -14.34
C LEU A 307 18.36 -34.97 -13.13
N GLN A 308 18.30 -34.19 -12.04
CA GLN A 308 19.02 -34.47 -10.79
C GLN A 308 18.54 -35.78 -10.13
N VAL A 309 17.24 -36.04 -10.14
CA VAL A 309 16.65 -37.27 -9.57
C VAL A 309 17.06 -38.51 -10.37
N HIS A 310 17.15 -38.40 -11.70
CA HIS A 310 17.53 -39.52 -12.57
C HIS A 310 19.03 -39.87 -12.47
N GLU A 311 19.91 -38.87 -12.49
CA GLU A 311 21.36 -39.06 -12.55
C GLU A 311 22.02 -39.14 -11.17
N GLY A 312 21.33 -38.72 -10.09
CA GLY A 312 21.80 -38.81 -8.71
C GLY A 312 22.96 -37.85 -8.34
N ASN A 313 23.43 -37.03 -9.29
CA ASN A 313 24.48 -36.02 -9.10
C ASN A 313 24.20 -34.82 -10.02
N THR A 314 24.74 -33.64 -9.71
CA THR A 314 24.65 -32.41 -10.52
C THR A 314 25.92 -32.15 -11.37
N ASP A 315 26.90 -33.04 -11.34
CA ASP A 315 28.21 -32.81 -11.97
C ASP A 315 28.21 -32.74 -13.51
N PHE A 316 27.18 -33.26 -14.16
CA PHE A 316 27.00 -33.13 -15.60
C PHE A 316 26.38 -31.78 -16.01
N LEU A 317 25.78 -31.05 -15.07
CA LEU A 317 25.17 -29.75 -15.33
C LEU A 317 26.23 -28.65 -15.33
N ILE A 318 26.05 -27.65 -16.19
CA ILE A 318 26.85 -26.43 -16.18
C ILE A 318 26.64 -25.66 -14.87
N PRO A 319 27.63 -24.88 -14.39
CA PRO A 319 27.54 -24.18 -13.10
C PRO A 319 26.29 -23.30 -12.96
N GLU A 320 25.85 -22.64 -14.04
CA GLU A 320 24.66 -21.78 -14.04
C GLU A 320 23.39 -22.54 -13.62
N TYR A 321 23.20 -23.76 -14.13
CA TYR A 321 22.04 -24.60 -13.79
C TYR A 321 22.15 -25.19 -12.39
N ARG A 322 23.37 -25.42 -11.89
CA ARG A 322 23.58 -25.82 -10.49
C ARG A 322 23.14 -24.70 -9.55
N CYS A 323 23.51 -23.45 -9.83
CA CYS A 323 23.06 -22.29 -9.05
C CYS A 323 21.53 -22.18 -9.04
N ILE A 324 20.86 -22.42 -10.18
CA ILE A 324 19.39 -22.42 -10.24
C ILE A 324 18.78 -23.51 -9.34
N LEU A 325 19.37 -24.70 -9.29
CA LEU A 325 18.92 -25.78 -8.41
C LEU A 325 19.14 -25.46 -6.93
N GLU A 326 20.28 -24.87 -6.58
CA GLU A 326 20.60 -24.43 -5.21
C GLU A 326 19.63 -23.33 -4.72
N GLU A 327 19.23 -22.42 -5.61
CA GLU A 327 18.31 -21.32 -5.30
C GLU A 327 16.84 -21.63 -5.61
N ALA A 328 16.51 -22.88 -5.96
CA ALA A 328 15.21 -23.22 -6.53
C ALA A 328 14.02 -22.83 -5.64
N GLU A 329 14.10 -23.06 -4.33
CA GLU A 329 13.03 -22.70 -3.38
C GLU A 329 12.79 -21.20 -3.34
N LYS A 330 13.86 -20.39 -3.29
CA LYS A 330 13.78 -18.93 -3.28
C LYS A 330 13.21 -18.39 -4.58
N LEU A 331 13.68 -18.91 -5.72
CA LEU A 331 13.19 -18.51 -7.04
C LEU A 331 11.70 -18.83 -7.19
N GLN A 332 11.25 -20.00 -6.71
CA GLN A 332 9.83 -20.36 -6.72
C GLN A 332 8.98 -19.46 -5.82
N GLU A 333 9.48 -19.06 -4.64
CA GLU A 333 8.80 -18.11 -3.76
C GLU A 333 8.70 -16.70 -4.36
N GLU A 334 9.76 -16.21 -4.99
CA GLU A 334 9.76 -14.92 -5.68
C GLU A 334 8.83 -14.95 -6.91
N TYR A 335 8.81 -16.05 -7.65
CA TYR A 335 7.96 -16.22 -8.82
C TYR A 335 6.47 -16.13 -8.49
N LYS A 336 6.04 -16.53 -7.29
CA LYS A 336 4.65 -16.33 -6.84
C LYS A 336 4.23 -14.85 -6.83
N LYS A 337 5.19 -13.93 -6.62
CA LYS A 337 4.96 -12.48 -6.57
C LYS A 337 5.24 -11.79 -7.92
N GLN A 338 5.95 -12.46 -8.82
CA GLN A 338 6.45 -11.91 -10.08
C GLN A 338 5.34 -11.37 -11.01
N PRO A 339 4.17 -12.02 -11.21
CA PRO A 339 3.13 -11.50 -12.09
C PRO A 339 2.66 -10.10 -11.69
N ALA A 340 2.43 -9.89 -10.40
CA ALA A 340 1.99 -8.60 -9.89
C ALA A 340 3.10 -7.51 -9.97
N HIS A 341 4.37 -7.91 -9.88
CA HIS A 341 5.48 -6.98 -10.10
C HIS A 341 5.61 -6.58 -11.58
N LEU A 342 5.44 -7.52 -12.51
CA LEU A 342 5.47 -7.25 -13.95
C LEU A 342 4.30 -6.36 -14.38
N GLU A 343 3.08 -6.70 -13.97
CA GLU A 343 1.88 -5.90 -14.27
C GLU A 343 2.05 -4.44 -13.79
N ARG A 344 2.60 -4.26 -12.59
CA ARG A 344 2.93 -2.93 -12.06
C ARG A 344 3.96 -2.19 -12.90
N LEU A 345 5.02 -2.87 -13.34
CA LEU A 345 6.05 -2.25 -14.20
C LEU A 345 5.45 -1.87 -15.56
N TYR A 346 4.63 -2.73 -16.15
CA TYR A 346 3.95 -2.46 -17.43
C TYR A 346 2.99 -1.28 -17.31
N GLY A 347 2.22 -1.22 -16.21
CA GLY A 347 1.37 -0.07 -15.89
C GLY A 347 2.17 1.23 -15.81
N MET A 348 3.28 1.24 -15.06
CA MET A 348 4.14 2.43 -14.94
C MET A 348 4.74 2.88 -16.27
N ILE A 349 5.16 1.96 -17.13
CA ILE A 349 5.69 2.31 -18.46
C ILE A 349 4.59 2.84 -19.37
N THR A 350 3.39 2.27 -19.27
CA THR A 350 2.21 2.71 -20.02
C THR A 350 1.81 4.13 -19.59
N ASP A 351 1.76 4.40 -18.30
CA ASP A 351 1.46 5.74 -17.76
C ASP A 351 2.54 6.75 -18.17
N LEU A 352 3.83 6.37 -18.05
CA LEU A 352 4.96 7.19 -18.50
C LEU A 352 4.85 7.56 -19.99
N PHE A 353 4.46 6.60 -20.83
CA PHE A 353 4.23 6.82 -22.26
C PHE A 353 3.08 7.80 -22.49
N ILE A 354 1.92 7.55 -21.88
CA ILE A 354 0.75 8.42 -22.02
C ILE A 354 1.06 9.84 -21.55
N ASP A 355 1.74 9.99 -20.42
CA ASP A 355 2.09 11.29 -19.84
C ASP A 355 3.08 12.08 -20.70
N LYS A 356 4.12 11.42 -21.26
CA LYS A 356 5.06 12.05 -22.22
C LYS A 356 4.30 12.72 -23.36
N PHE A 357 3.40 11.99 -24.00
CA PHE A 357 2.66 12.52 -25.14
C PHE A 357 1.55 13.50 -24.73
N LYS A 358 0.95 13.34 -23.55
CA LYS A 358 0.01 14.30 -22.96
C LYS A 358 0.62 15.68 -22.80
N PHE A 359 1.88 15.78 -22.34
CA PHE A 359 2.60 17.05 -22.25
C PHE A 359 2.98 17.63 -23.63
N LYS A 360 3.15 16.78 -24.65
CA LYS A 360 3.30 17.20 -26.06
C LYS A 360 1.94 17.52 -26.73
N GLY A 361 0.82 17.45 -26.00
CA GLY A 361 -0.52 17.72 -26.52
C GLY A 361 -1.11 16.63 -27.43
N THR A 362 -0.51 15.44 -27.45
CA THR A 362 -0.94 14.32 -28.31
C THR A 362 -1.58 13.21 -27.47
N ASN A 363 -2.68 12.62 -27.95
CA ASN A 363 -3.31 11.46 -27.32
C ASN A 363 -2.87 10.16 -28.00
N VAL A 364 -2.15 9.32 -27.26
CA VAL A 364 -1.55 8.07 -27.76
C VAL A 364 -2.20 6.81 -27.20
N LYS A 365 -3.39 6.90 -26.59
CA LYS A 365 -4.08 5.75 -25.99
C LYS A 365 -4.33 4.59 -26.96
N SER A 366 -4.51 4.88 -28.26
CA SER A 366 -4.67 3.86 -29.30
C SER A 366 -3.40 3.05 -29.57
N LYS A 367 -2.22 3.56 -29.19
CA LYS A 367 -0.92 2.91 -29.39
C LYS A 367 -0.49 2.03 -28.20
N VAL A 368 -1.27 2.03 -27.11
CA VAL A 368 -0.98 1.23 -25.91
C VAL A 368 -0.90 -0.28 -26.20
N PRO A 369 -1.77 -0.89 -27.02
CA PRO A 369 -1.62 -2.32 -27.35
C PRO A 369 -0.28 -2.65 -28.02
N LEU A 370 0.22 -1.77 -28.90
CA LEU A 370 1.53 -1.96 -29.55
C LEU A 370 2.68 -1.85 -28.55
N LEU A 371 2.56 -0.97 -27.54
CA LEU A 371 3.54 -0.88 -26.47
C LEU A 371 3.58 -2.18 -25.65
N LEU A 372 2.42 -2.77 -25.36
CA LEU A 372 2.35 -4.05 -24.64
C LEU A 372 3.02 -5.18 -25.43
N GLU A 373 2.84 -5.25 -26.76
CA GLU A 373 3.53 -6.23 -27.62
C GLU A 373 5.06 -6.08 -27.57
N ILE A 374 5.57 -4.85 -27.47
CA ILE A 374 7.01 -4.57 -27.32
C ILE A 374 7.50 -4.99 -25.93
N LEU A 375 6.69 -4.77 -24.88
CA LEU A 375 7.03 -5.19 -23.52
C LEU A 375 7.04 -6.71 -23.37
N ASP A 376 6.14 -7.42 -24.05
CA ASP A 376 6.12 -8.89 -24.09
C ASP A 376 7.36 -9.47 -24.80
N ASN A 377 7.83 -8.80 -25.86
CA ASN A 377 9.07 -9.13 -26.58
C ASN A 377 10.23 -8.21 -26.17
N TYR A 378 10.33 -7.94 -24.86
CA TYR A 378 11.18 -6.88 -24.31
C TYR A 378 12.56 -6.74 -24.96
N ASP A 379 12.76 -5.62 -25.67
CA ASP A 379 14.06 -5.12 -26.09
C ASP A 379 14.18 -3.63 -25.68
N GLN A 380 15.26 -3.30 -24.98
CA GLN A 380 15.46 -1.95 -24.43
C GLN A 380 15.59 -0.91 -25.55
N ASN A 381 16.30 -1.24 -26.63
CA ASN A 381 16.53 -0.29 -27.73
C ASN A 381 15.25 -0.07 -28.53
N ALA A 382 14.49 -1.13 -28.81
CA ALA A 382 13.18 -1.04 -29.44
C ALA A 382 12.21 -0.20 -28.59
N LEU A 383 12.19 -0.40 -27.26
CA LEU A 383 11.36 0.39 -26.35
C LEU A 383 11.72 1.88 -26.38
N MET A 384 13.01 2.20 -26.26
CA MET A 384 13.49 3.59 -26.35
C MET A 384 13.12 4.23 -27.69
N THR A 385 13.35 3.50 -28.79
CA THR A 385 13.01 3.96 -30.15
C THR A 385 11.51 4.19 -30.30
N PHE A 386 10.68 3.31 -29.74
CA PHE A 386 9.23 3.46 -29.75
C PHE A 386 8.78 4.71 -28.97
N PHE A 387 9.43 5.03 -27.85
CA PHE A 387 9.14 6.26 -27.12
C PHE A 387 9.49 7.53 -27.92
N ASP A 388 10.51 7.48 -28.77
CA ASP A 388 11.00 8.66 -29.52
C ASP A 388 10.35 8.87 -30.88
N THR A 389 9.82 7.81 -31.49
CA THR A 389 9.28 7.83 -32.87
C THR A 389 7.78 8.12 -32.98
N GLN A 390 7.03 8.06 -31.88
CA GLN A 390 5.55 8.07 -31.91
C GLN A 390 4.89 9.44 -31.88
#